data_AF-F3Y8Z0-F1
#
_entry.id   AF-F3Y8Z0-F1
#
_cell.length_a   1.000
_cell.length_b   1.000
_cell.length_c   1.000
_cell.angle_alpha   90.00
_cell.angle_beta   90.00
_cell.angle_gamma   90.00
#
_symmetry.space_group_name_H-M   'P 1'
#
loop_
_entity.id
_entity.type
_entity.pdbx_description
1 polymer ?
#
loop_
_entity_poly.entity_id
_entity_poly.type
_entity_poly.pdbx_seq_one_letter_code
_entity_poly.pdbx_strand_id
1 'polypeptide(L)'
;MTSLALLAGIQTVSEVMKDQDFSVYVDHLMKKEIIPALDLPKEELLQYAEQVQERFKNPFVKHELSSISLNSISKFKTRLLLVLKSYLEKEKKLPLREVASLAGYLFIYQGTRIQPIDNPEVIDFCKKAWETPATAVKTILGNADFWGEDLNQLTGLTEQVQLYVERLGKNEVRTIIQELN
;
A
#
# COMPACT_ATOMS: atom_id res chain seq x y z
N MET A 1 2.62 3.71 0.61
CA MET A 1 2.60 4.89 1.52
C MET A 1 1.25 5.61 1.57
N THR A 2 0.61 5.95 0.45
CA THR A 2 -0.56 6.85 0.38
C THR A 2 -1.70 6.49 1.35
N SER A 3 -2.16 5.24 1.35
CA SER A 3 -3.24 4.78 2.23
C SER A 3 -2.93 4.96 3.71
N LEU A 4 -1.75 4.53 4.15
CA LEU A 4 -1.29 4.66 5.53
C LEU A 4 -1.12 6.13 5.93
N ALA A 5 -0.56 6.96 5.05
CA ALA A 5 -0.38 8.39 5.31
C ALA A 5 -1.72 9.11 5.47
N LEU A 6 -2.69 8.83 4.59
CA LEU A 6 -4.06 9.32 4.71
C LEU A 6 -4.71 8.91 6.04
N LEU A 7 -4.57 7.63 6.44
CA LEU A 7 -5.06 7.12 7.72
C LEU A 7 -4.35 7.75 8.94
N ALA A 8 -3.14 8.26 8.76
CA ALA A 8 -2.38 9.02 9.75
C ALA A 8 -2.68 10.53 9.75
N GLY A 9 -3.62 10.99 8.93
CA GLY A 9 -4.02 12.40 8.83
C GLY A 9 -3.09 13.27 7.96
N ILE A 10 -2.15 12.67 7.24
CA ILE A 10 -1.28 13.36 6.28
C ILE A 10 -2.04 13.53 4.96
N GLN A 11 -1.94 14.70 4.33
CA GLN A 11 -2.70 15.05 3.13
C GLN A 11 -1.87 15.07 1.86
N THR A 12 -0.57 15.40 1.96
CA THR A 12 0.29 15.58 0.78
C THR A 12 1.55 14.74 0.79
N VAL A 13 2.11 14.46 -0.38
CA VAL A 13 3.41 13.79 -0.49
C VAL A 13 4.53 14.59 0.18
N SER A 14 4.51 15.93 0.10
CA SER A 14 5.52 16.76 0.77
C SER A 14 5.48 16.60 2.30
N GLU A 15 4.28 16.49 2.88
CA GLU A 15 4.13 16.20 4.31
C GLU A 15 4.65 14.80 4.67
N VAL A 16 4.37 13.77 3.85
CA VAL A 16 4.94 12.43 4.02
C VAL A 16 6.47 12.49 4.08
N MET A 17 7.09 13.28 3.20
CA MET A 17 8.55 13.40 3.15
C MET A 17 9.16 14.25 4.29
N LYS A 18 8.35 15.07 4.98
CA LYS A 18 8.77 15.87 6.14
C LYS A 18 8.53 15.14 7.47
N ASP A 19 7.69 14.12 7.45
CA ASP A 19 7.33 13.33 8.62
C ASP A 19 8.46 12.35 8.98
N GLN A 20 8.83 12.31 10.26
CA GLN A 20 9.98 11.54 10.75
C GLN A 20 9.83 10.03 10.56
N ASP A 21 8.60 9.50 10.63
CA ASP A 21 8.35 8.07 10.53
C ASP A 21 8.12 7.68 9.07
N PHE A 22 7.30 8.47 8.35
CA PHE A 22 6.91 8.16 6.99
C PHE A 22 8.03 8.37 5.97
N SER A 23 8.90 9.36 6.15
CA SER A 23 10.04 9.56 5.24
C SER A 23 11.00 8.36 5.25
N VAL A 24 11.28 7.81 6.45
CA VAL A 24 12.08 6.59 6.63
C VAL A 24 11.37 5.38 6.02
N TYR A 25 10.06 5.26 6.24
CA TYR A 25 9.27 4.17 5.66
C TYR A 25 9.32 4.18 4.12
N VAL A 26 9.24 5.35 3.49
CA VAL A 26 9.35 5.49 2.04
C VAL A 26 10.74 5.09 1.55
N ASP A 27 11.80 5.54 2.23
CA ASP A 27 13.17 5.16 1.89
C ASP A 27 13.37 3.64 1.98
N HIS A 28 12.90 3.04 3.06
CA HIS A 28 12.99 1.60 3.27
C HIS A 28 12.11 0.80 2.31
N LEU A 29 10.90 1.26 1.98
CA LEU A 29 10.06 0.64 0.96
C LEU A 29 10.80 0.60 -0.39
N MET A 30 11.42 1.70 -0.79
CA MET A 30 12.21 1.74 -2.03
C MET A 30 13.41 0.80 -1.95
N LYS A 31 14.27 0.94 -0.93
CA LYS A 31 15.57 0.25 -0.88
C LYS A 31 15.51 -1.21 -0.46
N LYS A 32 14.57 -1.57 0.42
CA LYS A 32 14.49 -2.92 1.02
C LYS A 32 13.42 -3.81 0.37
N GLU A 33 12.50 -3.24 -0.42
CA GLU A 33 11.40 -3.99 -1.05
C GLU A 33 11.33 -3.79 -2.57
N ILE A 34 11.20 -2.55 -3.05
CA ILE A 34 11.05 -2.31 -4.50
C ILE A 34 12.35 -2.64 -5.25
N ILE A 35 13.49 -2.09 -4.84
CA ILE A 35 14.76 -2.30 -5.54
C ILE A 35 15.15 -3.79 -5.63
N PRO A 36 15.11 -4.59 -4.54
CA PRO A 36 15.39 -6.03 -4.61
C PRO A 36 14.44 -6.81 -5.52
N ALA A 37 13.20 -6.35 -5.70
CA ALA A 37 12.23 -6.98 -6.57
C ALA A 37 12.53 -6.73 -8.07
N LEU A 38 13.24 -5.66 -8.43
CA LEU A 38 13.53 -5.34 -9.82
C LEU A 38 14.74 -6.11 -10.36
N ASP A 39 14.73 -6.39 -11.66
CA ASP A 39 15.82 -7.09 -12.36
C ASP A 39 16.63 -6.09 -13.20
N LEU A 40 17.27 -5.13 -12.51
CA LEU A 40 18.05 -4.04 -13.09
C LEU A 40 19.29 -3.77 -12.22
N PRO A 41 20.34 -3.12 -12.76
CA PRO A 41 21.54 -2.78 -12.00
C PRO A 41 21.22 -1.98 -10.73
N LYS A 42 21.72 -2.45 -9.59
CA LYS A 42 21.37 -1.91 -8.27
C LYS A 42 21.75 -0.44 -8.14
N GLU A 43 22.92 -0.04 -8.65
CA GLU A 43 23.42 1.33 -8.59
C GLU A 43 22.49 2.29 -9.36
N GLU A 44 22.01 1.89 -10.54
CA GLU A 44 21.06 2.67 -11.33
C GLU A 44 19.72 2.82 -10.62
N LEU A 45 19.23 1.74 -10.02
CA LEU A 45 17.99 1.75 -9.24
C LEU A 45 18.09 2.65 -8.00
N LEU A 46 19.23 2.66 -7.31
CA LEU A 46 19.48 3.52 -6.16
C LEU A 46 19.49 5.00 -6.58
N GLN A 47 20.20 5.33 -7.67
CA GLN A 47 20.20 6.69 -8.23
C GLN A 47 18.79 7.13 -8.64
N TYR A 48 18.03 6.25 -9.28
CA TYR A 48 16.66 6.56 -9.68
C TYR A 48 15.74 6.77 -8.47
N ALA A 49 15.88 5.95 -7.42
CA ALA A 49 15.12 6.10 -6.18
C ALA A 49 15.42 7.44 -5.49
N GLU A 50 16.68 7.88 -5.46
CA GLU A 50 17.06 9.20 -4.95
C GLU A 50 16.37 10.33 -5.73
N GLN A 51 16.39 10.28 -7.07
CA GLN A 51 15.70 11.25 -7.92
C GLN A 51 14.18 11.26 -7.71
N VAL A 52 13.55 10.11 -7.42
CA VAL A 52 12.13 10.04 -7.05
C VAL A 52 11.90 10.77 -5.72
N GLN A 53 12.73 10.52 -4.71
CA GLN A 53 12.60 11.17 -3.39
C GLN A 53 12.82 12.68 -3.47
N GLU A 54 13.76 13.15 -4.29
CA GLU A 54 13.96 14.59 -4.54
C GLU A 54 12.69 15.23 -5.11
N ARG A 55 12.05 14.59 -6.09
CA ARG A 55 10.77 15.07 -6.66
C ARG A 55 9.67 15.10 -5.62
N PHE A 56 9.58 14.10 -4.74
CA PHE A 56 8.61 14.08 -3.65
C PHE A 56 8.83 15.20 -2.62
N LYS A 57 10.07 15.66 -2.45
CA LYS A 57 10.44 16.77 -1.57
C LYS A 57 10.24 18.16 -2.19
N ASN A 58 9.90 18.26 -3.48
CA ASN A 58 9.74 19.53 -4.17
C ASN A 58 8.63 20.39 -3.51
N PRO A 59 8.96 21.57 -2.94
CA PRO A 59 7.99 22.39 -2.21
C PRO A 59 7.00 23.12 -3.13
N PHE A 60 7.27 23.19 -4.43
CA PHE A 60 6.44 23.93 -5.40
C PHE A 60 5.32 23.07 -5.99
N VAL A 61 5.32 21.75 -5.74
CA VAL A 61 4.31 20.83 -6.28
C VAL A 61 3.51 20.21 -5.14
N LYS A 62 2.21 20.51 -5.08
CA LYS A 62 1.30 19.95 -4.08
C LYS A 62 0.65 18.67 -4.61
N HIS A 63 1.26 17.53 -4.32
CA HIS A 63 0.69 16.22 -4.65
C HIS A 63 -0.27 15.75 -3.53
N GLU A 64 -1.57 15.89 -3.76
CA GLU A 64 -2.62 15.43 -2.86
C GLU A 64 -2.69 13.89 -2.82
N LEU A 65 -2.61 13.31 -1.63
CA LEU A 65 -2.70 11.87 -1.43
C LEU A 65 -4.09 11.34 -1.79
N SER A 66 -5.14 12.13 -1.60
CA SER A 66 -6.51 11.79 -2.01
C SER A 66 -6.62 11.59 -3.54
N SER A 67 -5.97 12.44 -4.33
CA SER A 67 -5.87 12.28 -5.79
C SER A 67 -5.04 11.05 -6.17
N ILE A 68 -3.99 10.75 -5.40
CA ILE A 68 -3.18 9.55 -5.64
C ILE A 68 -3.98 8.27 -5.32
N SER A 69 -4.83 8.29 -4.29
CA SER A 69 -5.69 7.15 -3.89
C SER A 69 -6.86 6.88 -4.82
N LEU A 70 -7.11 7.72 -5.84
CA LEU A 70 -8.11 7.44 -6.87
C LEU A 70 -7.79 6.10 -7.56
N ASN A 71 -8.77 5.21 -7.75
CA ASN A 71 -8.62 3.96 -8.48
C ASN A 71 -7.54 3.03 -7.90
N SER A 72 -7.51 2.89 -6.57
CA SER A 72 -6.41 2.25 -5.85
C SER A 72 -6.25 0.76 -6.17
N ILE A 73 -7.34 0.01 -6.31
CA ILE A 73 -7.28 -1.43 -6.63
C ILE A 73 -6.64 -1.65 -8.00
N SER A 74 -7.11 -0.94 -9.04
CA SER A 74 -6.55 -1.07 -10.39
C SER A 74 -5.10 -0.58 -10.47
N LYS A 75 -4.74 0.51 -9.76
CA LYS A 75 -3.35 0.98 -9.64
C LYS A 75 -2.46 -0.04 -8.94
N PHE A 76 -2.94 -0.68 -7.88
CA PHE A 76 -2.17 -1.71 -7.17
C PHE A 76 -1.93 -2.92 -8.08
N LYS A 77 -2.98 -3.45 -8.72
CA LYS A 77 -2.88 -4.55 -9.70
C LYS A 77 -1.82 -4.26 -10.76
N THR A 78 -1.87 -3.08 -11.36
CA THR A 78 -1.04 -2.76 -12.54
C THR A 78 0.39 -2.33 -12.20
N ARG A 79 0.64 -1.81 -10.98
CA ARG A 79 1.93 -1.18 -10.63
C ARG A 79 2.70 -1.89 -9.53
N LEU A 80 2.00 -2.57 -8.62
CA LEU A 80 2.57 -3.05 -7.36
C LEU A 80 2.51 -4.57 -7.27
N LEU A 81 1.43 -5.21 -7.76
CA LEU A 81 1.29 -6.67 -7.67
C LEU A 81 2.47 -7.45 -8.28
N LEU A 82 3.02 -7.00 -9.42
CA LEU A 82 4.20 -7.64 -10.02
C LEU A 82 5.45 -7.48 -9.13
N VAL A 83 5.61 -6.33 -8.48
CA VAL A 83 6.71 -6.05 -7.55
C VAL A 83 6.59 -6.95 -6.32
N LEU A 84 5.38 -7.06 -5.73
CA LEU A 84 5.11 -7.96 -4.61
C LEU A 84 5.48 -9.40 -4.93
N LYS A 85 5.01 -9.91 -6.08
CA LYS A 85 5.26 -11.30 -6.51
C LYS A 85 6.74 -11.54 -6.78
N SER A 86 7.42 -10.60 -7.43
CA SER A 86 8.85 -10.71 -7.69
C SER A 86 9.68 -10.67 -6.41
N TYR A 87 9.31 -9.81 -5.44
CA TYR A 87 9.93 -9.80 -4.12
C TYR A 87 9.76 -11.14 -3.41
N LEU A 88 8.52 -11.66 -3.37
CA LEU A 88 8.22 -12.94 -2.75
C LEU A 88 9.01 -14.09 -3.39
N GLU A 89 9.17 -14.07 -4.71
CA GLU A 89 9.96 -15.05 -5.44
C GLU A 89 11.46 -14.98 -5.09
N LYS A 90 12.05 -13.78 -5.08
CA LYS A 90 13.48 -13.57 -4.86
C LYS A 90 13.88 -13.73 -3.39
N GLU A 91 13.09 -13.18 -2.48
CA GLU A 91 13.42 -13.06 -1.06
C GLU A 91 12.74 -14.12 -0.18
N LYS A 92 11.81 -14.90 -0.74
CA LYS A 92 11.04 -15.95 -0.04
C LYS A 92 10.29 -15.46 1.21
N LYS A 93 9.99 -14.16 1.27
CA LYS A 93 9.25 -13.50 2.34
C LYS A 93 8.37 -12.39 1.77
N LEU A 94 7.36 -11.97 2.53
CA LEU A 94 6.47 -10.89 2.12
C LEU A 94 7.16 -9.51 2.23
N PRO A 95 6.94 -8.60 1.26
CA PRO A 95 7.35 -7.19 1.37
C PRO A 95 6.39 -6.47 2.34
N LEU A 96 6.75 -6.46 3.62
CA LEU A 96 5.82 -6.06 4.68
C LEU A 96 5.35 -4.60 4.57
N ARG A 97 6.15 -3.68 4.02
CA ARG A 97 5.73 -2.29 3.82
C ARG A 97 4.69 -2.21 2.69
N GLU A 98 4.93 -2.87 1.57
CA GLU A 98 3.95 -2.94 0.50
C GLU A 98 2.64 -3.60 0.98
N VAL A 99 2.73 -4.70 1.73
CA VAL A 99 1.57 -5.40 2.31
C VAL A 99 0.80 -4.50 3.30
N ALA A 100 1.49 -3.73 4.14
CA ALA A 100 0.84 -2.75 5.01
C ALA A 100 0.12 -1.65 4.19
N SER A 101 0.71 -1.21 3.08
CA SER A 101 0.05 -0.25 2.17
C SER A 101 -1.20 -0.84 1.49
N LEU A 102 -1.17 -2.12 1.09
CA LEU A 102 -2.32 -2.85 0.57
C LEU A 102 -3.43 -2.95 1.63
N ALA A 103 -3.08 -3.34 2.85
CA ALA A 103 -4.01 -3.37 3.98
C ALA A 103 -4.66 -2.02 4.24
N GLY A 104 -3.87 -0.93 4.17
CA GLY A 104 -4.37 0.44 4.27
C GLY A 104 -5.41 0.76 3.19
N TYR A 105 -5.18 0.34 1.94
CA TYR A 105 -6.19 0.55 0.89
C TYR A 105 -7.45 -0.24 1.16
N LEU A 106 -7.35 -1.55 1.44
CA LEU A 106 -8.52 -2.38 1.71
C LEU A 106 -9.34 -1.83 2.87
N PHE A 107 -8.67 -1.36 3.93
CA PHE A 107 -9.31 -0.71 5.07
C PHE A 107 -10.01 0.61 4.70
N ILE A 108 -9.43 1.42 3.80
CA ILE A 108 -10.10 2.63 3.28
C ILE A 108 -11.41 2.27 2.55
N TYR A 109 -11.46 1.15 1.82
CA TYR A 109 -12.72 0.72 1.17
C TYR A 109 -13.83 0.30 2.15
N GLN A 110 -13.54 0.19 3.46
CA GLN A 110 -14.58 0.11 4.48
C GLN A 110 -15.46 1.39 4.50
N GLY A 111 -14.89 2.53 4.10
CA GLY A 111 -15.63 3.79 3.91
C GLY A 111 -16.02 4.51 5.21
N THR A 112 -15.45 4.14 6.35
CA THR A 112 -15.81 4.73 7.66
C THR A 112 -15.00 5.99 7.98
N ARG A 113 -13.68 5.94 7.83
CA ARG A 113 -12.76 7.04 8.16
C ARG A 113 -12.39 7.90 6.96
N ILE A 114 -12.30 7.26 5.80
CA ILE A 114 -11.91 7.88 4.54
C ILE A 114 -12.84 7.31 3.48
N GLN A 115 -13.43 8.17 2.66
CA GLN A 115 -14.27 7.72 1.54
C GLN A 115 -13.36 7.27 0.39
N PRO A 116 -13.47 6.02 -0.09
CA PRO A 116 -12.73 5.57 -1.26
C PRO A 116 -13.22 6.30 -2.51
N ILE A 117 -12.32 6.59 -3.43
CA ILE A 117 -12.65 7.15 -4.75
C ILE A 117 -12.19 6.14 -5.79
N ASP A 118 -13.14 5.44 -6.40
CA ASP A 118 -12.92 4.40 -7.39
C ASP A 118 -14.18 4.22 -8.25
N ASN A 119 -14.13 3.29 -9.20
CA ASN A 119 -15.30 2.86 -9.95
C ASN A 119 -16.41 2.37 -9.00
N PRO A 120 -17.69 2.73 -9.25
CA PRO A 120 -18.81 2.35 -8.38
C PRO A 120 -18.89 0.84 -8.11
N GLU A 121 -18.65 0.01 -9.12
CA GLU A 121 -18.67 -1.46 -8.99
C GLU A 121 -17.63 -1.97 -7.98
N VAL A 122 -16.44 -1.37 -7.97
CA VAL A 122 -15.37 -1.71 -7.02
C VAL A 122 -15.77 -1.29 -5.60
N ILE A 123 -16.31 -0.07 -5.47
CA ILE A 123 -16.78 0.45 -4.19
C ILE A 123 -17.90 -0.43 -3.62
N ASP A 124 -18.90 -0.78 -4.44
CA ASP A 124 -20.07 -1.54 -4.01
C ASP A 124 -19.69 -2.97 -3.62
N PHE A 125 -18.82 -3.63 -4.40
CA PHE A 125 -18.27 -4.94 -4.04
C PHE A 125 -17.53 -4.89 -2.68
N CYS A 126 -16.63 -3.92 -2.50
CA CYS A 126 -15.88 -3.81 -1.25
C CYS A 126 -16.80 -3.48 -0.07
N LYS A 127 -17.76 -2.56 -0.22
CA LYS A 127 -18.76 -2.27 0.81
C LYS A 127 -19.52 -3.54 1.21
N LYS A 128 -19.95 -4.35 0.23
CA LYS A 128 -20.63 -5.62 0.49
C LYS A 128 -19.73 -6.60 1.25
N ALA A 129 -18.46 -6.72 0.86
CA ALA A 129 -17.51 -7.56 1.57
C ALA A 129 -17.31 -7.11 3.03
N TRP A 130 -17.26 -5.79 3.26
CA TRP A 130 -17.11 -5.19 4.58
C TRP A 130 -18.33 -5.33 5.51
N GLU A 131 -19.49 -5.77 5.02
CA GLU A 131 -20.61 -6.17 5.88
C GLU A 131 -20.23 -7.36 6.78
N THR A 132 -19.24 -8.18 6.38
CA THR A 132 -18.65 -9.24 7.21
C THR A 132 -17.15 -9.02 7.41
N PRO A 133 -16.74 -8.19 8.40
CA PRO A 133 -15.33 -7.82 8.59
C PRO A 133 -14.37 -9.01 8.73
N ALA A 134 -14.82 -10.11 9.33
CA ALA A 134 -14.01 -11.31 9.53
C ALA A 134 -13.57 -11.99 8.22
N THR A 135 -14.28 -11.77 7.11
CA THR A 135 -13.98 -12.37 5.80
C THR A 135 -13.67 -11.33 4.73
N ALA A 136 -13.88 -10.04 5.00
CA ALA A 136 -13.78 -8.97 4.01
C ALA A 136 -12.44 -8.97 3.25
N VAL A 137 -11.32 -9.11 3.96
CA VAL A 137 -9.98 -9.16 3.34
C VAL A 137 -9.86 -10.35 2.40
N LYS A 138 -10.22 -11.55 2.86
CA LYS A 138 -10.19 -12.78 2.06
C LYS A 138 -11.07 -12.67 0.81
N THR A 139 -12.28 -12.12 0.96
CA THR A 139 -13.22 -11.89 -0.14
C THR A 139 -12.67 -10.92 -1.17
N ILE A 140 -12.08 -9.80 -0.74
CA ILE A 140 -11.53 -8.79 -1.66
C ILE A 140 -10.27 -9.32 -2.36
N LEU A 141 -9.34 -9.95 -1.64
CA LEU A 141 -8.12 -10.54 -2.20
C LEU A 141 -8.43 -11.70 -3.17
N GLY A 142 -9.54 -12.41 -2.98
CA GLY A 142 -9.96 -13.50 -3.85
C GLY A 142 -10.69 -13.10 -5.13
N ASN A 143 -10.94 -11.80 -5.33
CA ASN A 143 -11.63 -11.34 -6.52
C ASN A 143 -10.69 -11.30 -7.74
N ALA A 144 -10.79 -12.32 -8.60
CA ALA A 144 -9.96 -12.44 -9.79
C ALA A 144 -10.21 -11.33 -10.83
N ASP A 145 -11.37 -10.67 -10.86
CA ASP A 145 -11.61 -9.54 -11.76
C ASP A 145 -10.74 -8.34 -11.33
N PHE A 146 -10.59 -8.14 -10.03
CA PHE A 146 -9.73 -7.10 -9.48
C PHE A 146 -8.27 -7.39 -9.73
N TRP A 147 -7.81 -8.59 -9.39
CA TRP A 147 -6.37 -8.89 -9.33
C TRP A 147 -5.82 -9.62 -10.55
N GLY A 148 -6.69 -10.23 -11.37
CA GLY A 148 -6.31 -11.15 -12.45
C GLY A 148 -6.01 -12.57 -11.96
N GLU A 149 -5.98 -12.79 -10.65
CA GLU A 149 -5.74 -14.07 -9.98
C GLU A 149 -6.36 -14.05 -8.57
N ASP A 150 -6.47 -15.20 -7.91
CA ASP A 150 -6.85 -15.26 -6.50
C ASP A 150 -5.61 -15.01 -5.62
N LEU A 151 -5.52 -13.83 -5.00
CA LEU A 151 -4.36 -13.48 -4.16
C LEU A 151 -4.29 -14.29 -2.86
N ASN A 152 -5.36 -14.99 -2.47
CA ASN A 152 -5.30 -15.89 -1.31
C ASN A 152 -4.38 -17.10 -1.54
N GLN A 153 -3.97 -17.35 -2.79
CA GLN A 153 -3.00 -18.39 -3.12
C GLN A 153 -1.54 -17.96 -2.83
N LEU A 154 -1.31 -16.68 -2.52
CA LEU A 154 -0.01 -16.18 -2.11
C LEU A 154 0.21 -16.44 -0.61
N THR A 155 1.09 -17.40 -0.31
CA THR A 155 1.35 -17.88 1.06
C THR A 155 1.58 -16.73 2.06
N GLY A 156 0.75 -16.68 3.10
CA GLY A 156 0.85 -15.73 4.21
C GLY A 156 0.31 -14.32 3.90
N LEU A 157 -0.04 -14.01 2.65
CA LEU A 157 -0.48 -12.66 2.28
C LEU A 157 -1.79 -12.30 2.97
N THR A 158 -2.80 -13.16 2.89
CA THR A 158 -4.13 -12.89 3.43
C THR A 158 -4.08 -12.71 4.95
N GLU A 159 -3.33 -13.55 5.65
CA GLU A 159 -3.14 -13.47 7.10
C GLU A 159 -2.44 -12.16 7.49
N GLN A 160 -1.39 -11.78 6.77
CA GLN A 160 -0.63 -10.56 7.05
C GLN A 160 -1.43 -9.29 6.75
N VAL A 161 -2.20 -9.26 5.66
CA VAL A 161 -3.10 -8.14 5.33
C VAL A 161 -4.19 -8.02 6.38
N GLN A 162 -4.82 -9.13 6.78
CA GLN A 162 -5.83 -9.16 7.83
C GLN A 162 -5.29 -8.60 9.15
N LEU A 163 -4.08 -9.02 9.56
CA LEU A 163 -3.42 -8.52 10.76
C LEU A 163 -3.25 -6.99 10.72
N TYR A 164 -2.74 -6.44 9.60
CA TYR A 164 -2.60 -4.99 9.49
C TYR A 164 -3.94 -4.26 9.46
N VAL A 165 -4.95 -4.80 8.78
CA VAL A 165 -6.31 -4.26 8.77
C VAL A 165 -6.88 -4.15 10.18
N GLU A 166 -6.74 -5.19 11.01
CA GLU A 166 -7.22 -5.19 12.40
C GLU A 166 -6.52 -4.13 13.24
N ARG A 167 -5.19 -3.98 13.07
CA ARG A 167 -4.39 -2.95 13.75
C ARG A 167 -4.76 -1.54 13.29
N LEU A 168 -5.04 -1.34 12.00
CA LEU A 168 -5.54 -0.06 11.49
C LEU A 168 -6.90 0.30 12.09
N GLY A 169 -7.78 -0.69 12.31
CA GLY A 169 -9.03 -0.54 13.05
C GLY A 169 -8.85 -0.06 14.50
N LYS A 170 -7.69 -0.36 15.11
CA LYS A 170 -7.28 0.10 16.45
C LYS A 170 -6.52 1.44 16.43
N ASN A 171 -6.44 2.11 15.28
CA ASN A 171 -5.69 3.36 15.08
C ASN A 171 -4.17 3.24 15.23
N GLU A 172 -3.60 2.06 15.03
CA GLU A 172 -2.16 1.80 15.21
C GLU A 172 -1.29 2.15 13.99
N VAL A 173 -1.74 3.05 13.11
CA VAL A 173 -1.04 3.37 11.86
C VAL A 173 0.41 3.81 12.09
N ARG A 174 0.66 4.64 13.10
CA ARG A 174 2.01 5.12 13.44
C ARG A 174 2.88 4.00 13.99
N THR A 175 2.33 3.16 14.86
CA THR A 175 3.02 2.00 15.43
C THR A 175 3.43 1.01 14.33
N ILE A 176 2.53 0.72 13.38
CA ILE A 176 2.83 -0.12 12.21
C ILE A 176 4.02 0.46 11.42
N ILE A 177 4.00 1.77 11.13
CA ILE A 177 5.08 2.43 10.39
C ILE A 177 6.41 2.33 11.17
N GLN A 178 6.41 2.59 12.47
CA GLN A 178 7.60 2.56 13.31
C GLN A 178 8.22 1.16 13.41
N GLU A 179 7.40 0.12 13.53
CA GLU A 179 7.87 -1.28 13.51
C GLU A 179 8.44 -1.69 12.15
N LEU A 180 7.97 -1.06 11.08
CA LEU A 180 8.41 -1.31 9.71
C LEU A 180 9.59 -0.44 9.29
N ASN A 181 10.10 0.46 10.12
CA ASN A 181 11.31 1.21 9.80
C ASN A 181 12.55 0.35 10.09
#